data_AF-A0A6P1YCS0-F1
#
_entry.id   AF-A0A6P1YCS0-F1
#
_cell.length_a   1.000
_cell.length_b   1.000
_cell.length_c   1.000
_cell.angle_alpha   90.00
_cell.angle_beta   90.00
_cell.angle_gamma   90.00
#
_symmetry.space_group_name_H-M   'P 1'
#
loop_
_entity.id
_entity.type
_entity.pdbx_description
1 polymer ?
#
loop_
_entity_poly.entity_id
_entity_poly.type
_entity_poly.pdbx_seq_one_letter_code
_entity_poly.pdbx_strand_id
1 'polypeptide(L)'
;MIKDIIFYNGNYYKSESNLGKQIEKIYSDMNYPELIDKNEAKKIKNKRINRRNLSLQKALEGYWIDSKGNSLYFKDGWLYQGKYEFRYHINSIDRNRNYIHISVFGVKGFFLKGKKLFDMHIIIDDTKNNLKLEKDMVGGYRYNYNMIYIDDDNYKL
;
A
#
# COMPACT_ATOMS: atom_id res chain seq x y z
N MET A 1 28.09 10.02 -15.15
CA MET A 1 27.44 8.85 -14.51
C MET A 1 25.94 9.13 -14.49
N ILE A 2 25.16 8.55 -15.41
CA ILE A 2 23.71 8.79 -15.53
C ILE A 2 23.04 8.09 -14.34
N LYS A 3 22.39 8.85 -13.44
CA LYS A 3 21.97 8.28 -12.15
C LYS A 3 20.59 7.66 -12.11
N ASP A 4 19.59 8.06 -12.89
CA ASP A 4 18.31 7.34 -13.00
C ASP A 4 17.47 7.84 -14.20
N ILE A 5 16.53 7.04 -14.75
CA ILE A 5 15.64 7.41 -15.87
C ILE A 5 14.15 7.30 -15.45
N ILE A 6 13.44 8.43 -15.39
CA ILE A 6 12.08 8.57 -14.80
C ILE A 6 11.01 8.71 -15.86
N PHE A 7 9.83 8.11 -15.66
CA PHE A 7 8.73 8.14 -16.62
C PHE A 7 7.55 9.04 -16.18
N TYR A 8 7.67 10.36 -16.32
CA TYR A 8 6.63 11.31 -15.88
C TYR A 8 5.81 11.88 -17.06
N ASN A 9 4.48 12.00 -16.89
CA ASN A 9 3.58 12.60 -17.89
C ASN A 9 3.83 12.14 -19.34
N GLY A 10 3.98 10.83 -19.53
CA GLY A 10 4.22 10.23 -20.86
C GLY A 10 5.65 10.33 -21.40
N ASN A 11 6.60 10.92 -20.68
CA ASN A 11 7.96 11.18 -21.16
C ASN A 11 9.05 10.63 -20.22
N TYR A 12 10.22 10.29 -20.78
CA TYR A 12 11.38 9.81 -20.03
C TYR A 12 12.38 10.94 -19.74
N TYR A 13 12.77 11.10 -18.47
CA TYR A 13 13.69 12.14 -18.01
C TYR A 13 14.94 11.51 -17.39
N LYS A 14 16.13 11.97 -17.81
CA LYS A 14 17.40 11.63 -17.14
C LYS A 14 17.51 12.45 -15.86
N SER A 15 17.67 11.79 -14.71
CA SER A 15 17.78 12.46 -13.42
C SER A 15 19.24 12.77 -13.08
N GLU A 16 19.54 14.06 -12.98
CA GLU A 16 20.76 14.58 -12.35
C GLU A 16 20.39 15.09 -10.95
N SER A 17 20.46 14.20 -9.95
CA SER A 17 20.46 14.48 -8.49
C SER A 17 19.51 15.57 -7.94
N ASN A 18 18.36 15.14 -7.40
CA ASN A 18 17.66 15.64 -6.19
C ASN A 18 16.27 14.96 -6.02
N LEU A 19 15.96 13.96 -6.85
CA LEU A 19 14.65 13.31 -6.88
C LEU A 19 14.32 12.52 -5.61
N GLY A 20 15.32 11.93 -4.96
CA GLY A 20 15.15 11.30 -3.65
C GLY A 20 14.47 12.24 -2.67
N LYS A 21 14.93 13.50 -2.58
CA LYS A 21 14.31 14.54 -1.74
C LYS A 21 12.91 14.96 -2.17
N GLN A 22 12.57 14.88 -3.46
CA GLN A 22 11.23 15.21 -3.95
C GLN A 22 10.23 14.07 -3.72
N ILE A 23 10.69 12.83 -3.89
CA ILE A 23 9.99 11.61 -3.49
C ILE A 23 9.76 11.67 -1.97
N GLU A 24 10.82 11.91 -1.19
CA GLU A 24 10.76 12.11 0.26
C GLU A 24 9.77 13.20 0.63
N LYS A 25 9.73 14.35 -0.07
CA LYS A 25 8.77 15.42 0.19
C LYS A 25 7.32 14.99 -0.03
N ILE A 26 7.05 14.24 -1.10
CA ILE A 26 5.71 13.69 -1.39
C ILE A 26 5.26 12.73 -0.26
N TYR A 27 6.20 12.01 0.37
CA TYR A 27 5.91 11.06 1.44
C TYR A 27 6.06 11.64 2.86
N SER A 28 6.81 12.73 3.08
CA SER A 28 6.98 13.38 4.38
C SER A 28 5.78 14.26 4.76
N ASP A 29 5.05 14.77 3.76
CA ASP A 29 3.75 15.43 3.98
C ASP A 29 2.65 14.41 4.39
N MET A 30 2.99 13.11 4.48
CA MET A 30 2.12 12.02 4.94
C MET A 30 2.41 11.59 6.38
N ASN A 31 2.71 12.55 7.27
CA ASN A 31 2.94 12.28 8.69
C ASN A 31 1.58 12.04 9.40
N TYR A 32 1.25 10.80 9.71
CA TYR A 32 -0.08 10.43 10.20
C TYR A 32 -0.03 9.66 11.54
N PRO A 33 -0.88 10.03 12.51
CA PRO A 33 -0.92 9.40 13.83
C PRO A 33 -1.52 7.97 13.78
N GLU A 34 -1.10 7.17 14.75
CA GLU A 34 -1.20 5.70 14.82
C GLU A 34 -2.62 5.11 14.96
N LEU A 35 -3.66 5.93 15.20
CA LEU A 35 -4.94 5.41 15.72
C LEU A 35 -6.16 5.79 14.91
N ILE A 36 -7.05 4.79 14.76
CA ILE A 36 -8.31 4.91 14.03
C ILE A 36 -9.42 5.50 14.90
N ASP A 37 -10.17 6.47 14.38
CA ASP A 37 -11.37 7.02 15.02
C ASP A 37 -12.44 5.94 15.23
N LYS A 38 -13.00 5.88 16.45
CA LYS A 38 -13.92 4.82 16.86
C LYS A 38 -15.27 4.84 16.12
N ASN A 39 -15.70 5.99 15.60
CA ASN A 39 -16.98 6.13 14.90
C ASN A 39 -16.87 5.77 13.42
N GLU A 40 -15.76 6.13 12.78
CA GLU A 40 -15.37 5.64 11.45
C GLU A 40 -15.28 4.09 11.44
N ALA A 41 -14.57 3.52 12.42
CA ALA A 41 -14.44 2.06 12.57
C ALA A 41 -15.79 1.34 12.75
N LYS A 42 -16.78 2.00 13.37
CA LYS A 42 -18.13 1.44 13.57
C LYS A 42 -18.92 1.36 12.25
N LYS A 43 -18.78 2.34 11.35
CA LYS A 43 -19.46 2.32 10.04
C LYS A 43 -18.91 1.21 9.13
N ILE A 44 -17.60 0.93 9.21
CA ILE A 44 -16.92 -0.13 8.45
C ILE A 44 -17.27 -1.54 8.99
N LYS A 45 -17.53 -1.68 10.30
CA LYS A 45 -17.82 -2.98 10.95
C LYS A 45 -19.06 -3.71 10.44
N ASN A 46 -20.06 -3.01 9.90
CA ASN A 46 -21.37 -3.59 9.58
C ASN A 46 -21.48 -4.29 8.21
N LYS A 47 -20.39 -4.37 7.43
CA LYS A 47 -20.37 -4.79 6.02
C LYS A 47 -19.38 -5.94 5.76
N ARG A 48 -19.25 -6.88 6.69
CA ARG A 48 -18.17 -7.90 6.68
C ARG A 48 -18.63 -9.26 6.16
N ILE A 49 -18.04 -9.71 5.04
CA ILE A 49 -18.05 -11.10 4.61
C ILE A 49 -17.19 -11.95 5.56
N ASN A 50 -17.54 -13.22 5.76
CA ASN A 50 -16.68 -14.16 6.48
C ASN A 50 -15.39 -14.46 5.69
N ARG A 51 -14.32 -13.72 5.99
CA ARG A 51 -13.00 -13.85 5.35
C ARG A 51 -12.07 -14.83 6.06
N ARG A 52 -12.47 -15.37 7.22
CA ARG A 52 -11.61 -16.19 8.10
C ARG A 52 -10.98 -17.38 7.40
N ASN A 53 -11.63 -17.95 6.38
CA ASN A 53 -11.17 -19.14 5.68
C ASN A 53 -10.31 -18.84 4.42
N LEU A 54 -10.10 -17.57 4.06
CA LEU A 54 -9.27 -17.21 2.91
C LEU A 54 -7.79 -17.54 3.14
N SER A 55 -7.03 -17.84 2.09
CA SER A 55 -5.56 -17.83 2.18
C SER A 55 -5.07 -16.40 2.43
N LEU A 56 -3.88 -16.19 2.99
CA LEU A 56 -3.34 -14.84 3.23
C LEU A 56 -3.24 -14.03 1.93
N GLN A 57 -2.81 -14.65 0.84
CA GLN A 57 -2.75 -14.00 -0.47
C GLN A 57 -4.13 -13.54 -0.94
N LYS A 58 -5.17 -14.37 -0.80
CA LYS A 58 -6.54 -13.98 -1.14
C LYS A 58 -7.15 -13.00 -0.15
N ALA A 59 -6.76 -13.09 1.12
CA ALA A 59 -7.16 -12.15 2.14
C ALA A 59 -6.59 -10.75 1.89
N LEU A 60 -5.47 -10.60 1.19
CA LEU A 60 -4.91 -9.30 0.84
C LEU A 60 -5.74 -8.57 -0.23
N GLU A 61 -6.42 -9.29 -1.12
CA GLU A 61 -7.20 -8.71 -2.22
C GLU A 61 -8.40 -7.88 -1.71
N GLY A 62 -8.67 -6.77 -2.42
CA GLY A 62 -9.76 -5.82 -2.19
C GLY A 62 -9.33 -4.50 -1.51
N TYR A 63 -10.31 -3.71 -1.04
CA TYR A 63 -10.05 -2.39 -0.44
C TYR A 63 -9.70 -2.50 1.05
N TRP A 64 -8.70 -1.73 1.44
CA TRP A 64 -8.28 -1.52 2.81
C TRP A 64 -8.32 -0.03 3.09
N ILE A 65 -8.98 0.36 4.17
CA ILE A 65 -9.10 1.76 4.56
C ILE A 65 -8.46 2.00 5.92
N ASP A 66 -7.79 3.12 6.09
CA ASP A 66 -7.42 3.63 7.40
C ASP A 66 -8.54 4.52 7.99
N SER A 67 -8.30 5.12 9.15
CA SER A 67 -9.25 6.04 9.80
C SER A 67 -9.47 7.38 9.12
N LYS A 68 -8.62 7.72 8.17
CA LYS A 68 -8.64 9.01 7.50
C LYS A 68 -9.33 8.91 6.15
N GLY A 69 -9.89 7.74 5.84
CA GLY A 69 -10.47 7.45 4.55
C GLY A 69 -9.43 7.14 3.47
N ASN A 70 -8.13 7.02 3.80
CA ASN A 70 -7.14 6.64 2.79
C ASN A 70 -7.32 5.17 2.46
N SER A 71 -7.36 4.87 1.17
CA SER A 71 -7.56 3.51 0.68
C SER A 71 -6.35 2.96 -0.04
N LEU A 72 -6.08 1.68 0.20
CA LEU A 72 -5.27 0.82 -0.65
C LEU A 72 -6.19 -0.21 -1.29
N TYR A 73 -6.01 -0.48 -2.57
CA TYR A 73 -6.72 -1.55 -3.27
C TYR A 73 -5.72 -2.51 -3.88
N PHE A 74 -5.85 -3.79 -3.54
CA PHE A 74 -5.00 -4.87 -4.07
C PHE A 74 -5.81 -5.73 -5.02
N LYS A 75 -5.33 -5.90 -6.25
CA LYS A 75 -5.98 -6.74 -7.27
C LYS A 75 -4.97 -7.29 -8.25
N ASP A 76 -4.89 -8.61 -8.40
CA ASP A 76 -4.11 -9.26 -9.48
C ASP A 76 -2.66 -8.74 -9.65
N GLY A 77 -1.94 -8.57 -8.53
CA GLY A 77 -0.57 -8.05 -8.52
C GLY A 77 -0.45 -6.53 -8.75
N TRP A 78 -1.57 -5.81 -8.74
CA TRP A 78 -1.64 -4.35 -8.73
C TRP A 78 -2.01 -3.80 -7.37
N LEU A 79 -1.39 -2.68 -7.03
CA LEU A 79 -1.70 -1.87 -5.87
C LEU A 79 -2.14 -0.49 -6.34
N TYR A 80 -3.29 -0.04 -5.89
CA TYR A 80 -3.80 1.30 -6.12
C TYR A 80 -3.81 2.07 -4.81
N GLN A 81 -3.32 3.31 -4.85
CA GLN A 81 -3.30 4.22 -3.71
C GLN A 81 -3.68 5.62 -4.20
N GLY A 82 -4.91 6.05 -3.93
CA GLY A 82 -5.48 7.26 -4.54
C GLY A 82 -5.47 7.16 -6.06
N LYS A 83 -4.91 8.18 -6.75
CA LYS A 83 -4.77 8.21 -8.22
C LYS A 83 -3.58 7.41 -8.77
N TYR A 84 -2.78 6.79 -7.90
CA TYR A 84 -1.53 6.15 -8.29
C TYR A 84 -1.68 4.64 -8.42
N GLU A 85 -1.04 4.09 -9.44
CA GLU A 85 -1.06 2.67 -9.77
C GLU A 85 0.34 2.08 -9.71
N PHE A 86 0.47 0.95 -9.00
CA PHE A 86 1.73 0.25 -8.78
C PHE A 86 1.60 -1.23 -9.10
N ARG A 87 2.72 -1.85 -9.48
CA ARG A 87 2.84 -3.32 -9.47
C ARG A 87 3.43 -3.75 -8.14
N TYR A 88 2.97 -4.85 -7.59
CA TYR A 88 3.62 -5.48 -6.46
C TYR A 88 3.98 -6.94 -6.74
N HIS A 89 5.00 -7.42 -6.05
CA HIS A 89 5.43 -8.81 -6.06
C HIS A 89 5.44 -9.31 -4.62
N ILE A 90 4.88 -10.50 -4.38
CA ILE A 90 4.93 -11.15 -3.06
C ILE A 90 6.26 -11.88 -2.93
N ASN A 91 7.12 -11.39 -2.05
CA ASN A 91 8.42 -12.00 -1.79
C ASN A 91 8.30 -13.20 -0.86
N SER A 92 7.45 -13.11 0.17
CA SER A 92 7.26 -14.19 1.15
C SER A 92 5.90 -14.13 1.85
N ILE A 93 5.45 -15.29 2.34
CA ILE A 93 4.24 -15.46 3.16
C ILE A 93 4.61 -16.36 4.34
N ASP A 94 4.47 -15.86 5.57
CA ASP A 94 4.58 -16.64 6.80
C ASP A 94 3.20 -16.84 7.41
N ARG A 95 2.70 -18.08 7.34
CA ARG A 95 1.36 -18.44 7.81
C ARG A 95 1.24 -18.48 9.33
N ASN A 96 2.33 -18.72 10.05
CA ASN A 96 2.30 -18.80 11.51
C ASN A 96 2.15 -17.41 12.13
N ARG A 97 2.65 -16.38 11.43
CA ARG A 97 2.58 -14.97 11.86
C ARG A 97 1.50 -14.17 11.13
N ASN A 98 0.71 -14.83 10.27
CA ASN A 98 -0.20 -14.18 9.33
C ASN A 98 0.44 -13.02 8.56
N TYR A 99 1.67 -13.22 8.10
CA TYR A 99 2.53 -12.17 7.57
C TYR A 99 2.76 -12.33 6.06
N ILE A 100 2.79 -11.21 5.35
CA ILE A 100 3.08 -11.10 3.92
C ILE A 100 4.13 -10.00 3.71
N HIS A 101 5.20 -10.31 2.97
CA HIS A 101 6.16 -9.32 2.51
C HIS A 101 5.99 -9.10 1.01
N ILE A 102 5.80 -7.85 0.60
CA ILE A 102 5.72 -7.48 -0.80
C ILE A 102 6.71 -6.38 -1.16
N SER A 103 7.23 -6.41 -2.40
CA SER A 103 7.94 -5.29 -3.00
C SER A 103 7.05 -4.59 -4.01
N VAL A 104 7.07 -3.25 -4.00
CA VAL A 104 6.23 -2.42 -4.88
C VAL A 104 7.08 -1.66 -5.90
N PHE A 105 6.59 -1.61 -7.13
CA PHE A 105 7.26 -1.07 -8.31
C PHE A 105 6.37 -0.05 -9.02
N GLY A 106 6.98 1.03 -9.51
CA GLY A 106 6.29 2.05 -10.30
C GLY A 106 5.92 1.56 -11.69
N VAL A 107 4.70 1.90 -12.15
CA VAL A 107 4.22 1.52 -13.48
C VAL A 107 4.12 2.74 -14.41
N LYS A 108 3.64 3.89 -13.91
CA LYS A 108 3.58 5.20 -14.61
C LYS A 108 3.67 6.38 -13.60
N GLY A 109 4.30 7.51 -13.93
CA GLY A 109 4.33 8.74 -13.09
C GLY A 109 5.72 9.17 -12.61
N PHE A 110 5.86 9.85 -11.47
CA PHE A 110 7.17 10.28 -10.94
C PHE A 110 8.17 9.14 -10.60
N PHE A 111 7.88 7.92 -11.01
CA PHE A 111 8.58 6.70 -10.65
C PHE A 111 9.37 6.13 -11.83
N LEU A 112 10.49 5.49 -11.51
CA LEU A 112 11.30 4.73 -12.46
C LEU A 112 10.56 3.42 -12.77
N LYS A 113 10.12 3.24 -14.02
CA LYS A 113 9.43 2.02 -14.45
C LYS A 113 10.32 0.80 -14.18
N GLY A 114 9.80 -0.17 -13.44
CA GLY A 114 10.52 -1.42 -13.14
C GLY A 114 11.59 -1.32 -12.03
N LYS A 115 11.70 -0.19 -11.31
CA LYS A 115 12.49 -0.11 -10.08
C LYS A 115 11.61 -0.29 -8.85
N LYS A 116 12.16 -0.97 -7.84
CA LYS A 116 11.53 -1.10 -6.52
C LYS A 116 11.45 0.29 -5.88
N LEU A 117 10.27 0.65 -5.38
CA LEU A 117 10.00 1.92 -4.71
C LEU A 117 10.01 1.78 -3.19
N PHE A 118 9.40 0.70 -2.70
CA PHE A 118 9.30 0.41 -1.29
C PHE A 118 8.94 -1.06 -1.07
N ASP A 119 9.24 -1.55 0.12
CA ASP A 119 8.74 -2.81 0.64
C ASP A 119 7.54 -2.57 1.55
N MET A 120 6.58 -3.50 1.59
CA MET A 120 5.52 -3.53 2.59
C MET A 120 5.52 -4.85 3.34
N HIS A 121 5.47 -4.74 4.66
CA HIS A 121 5.45 -5.80 5.64
C HIS A 121 4.06 -5.83 6.28
N ILE A 122 3.23 -6.79 5.90
CA ILE A 122 1.80 -6.80 6.20
C ILE A 122 1.50 -7.95 7.16
N ILE A 123 0.83 -7.66 8.27
CA ILE A 123 0.29 -8.66 9.21
C ILE A 123 -1.23 -8.57 9.17
N ILE A 124 -1.89 -9.66 8.82
CA ILE A 124 -3.36 -9.75 8.78
C ILE A 124 -3.85 -10.46 10.03
N ASP A 125 -4.91 -9.98 10.67
CA ASP A 125 -5.49 -10.66 11.83
C ASP A 125 -6.18 -11.98 11.46
N ASP A 126 -6.50 -12.81 12.45
CA ASP A 126 -7.15 -14.11 12.21
C ASP A 126 -8.53 -13.97 11.56
N THR A 127 -9.18 -12.81 11.74
CA THR A 127 -10.47 -12.52 11.10
C THR A 127 -10.33 -12.16 9.62
N LYS A 128 -9.12 -11.81 9.17
CA LYS A 128 -8.80 -11.33 7.82
C LYS A 128 -9.56 -10.07 7.43
N ASN A 129 -9.92 -9.27 8.44
CA ASN A 129 -10.62 -8.00 8.27
C ASN A 129 -9.79 -6.81 8.76
N ASN A 130 -8.70 -7.05 9.50
CA ASN A 130 -7.81 -5.99 9.93
C ASN A 130 -6.39 -6.35 9.52
N LEU A 131 -5.64 -5.37 9.06
CA LEU A 131 -4.22 -5.53 8.81
C LEU A 131 -3.42 -4.41 9.46
N LYS A 132 -2.18 -4.74 9.80
CA LYS A 132 -1.11 -3.79 10.09
C LYS A 132 -0.12 -3.85 8.96
N LEU A 133 0.34 -2.71 8.46
CA LEU A 133 1.40 -2.68 7.47
C LEU A 133 2.51 -1.71 7.89
N GLU A 134 3.75 -2.15 7.70
CA GLU A 134 4.94 -1.31 7.75
C GLU A 134 5.45 -1.13 6.31
N LYS A 135 5.75 0.10 5.92
CA LYS A 135 6.19 0.48 4.58
C LYS A 135 7.58 1.08 4.65
N ASP A 136 8.53 0.38 4.03
CA ASP A 136 9.95 0.73 4.00
C ASP A 136 10.32 1.33 2.65
N MET A 137 10.53 2.64 2.62
CA MET A 137 10.83 3.39 1.41
C MET A 137 12.30 3.25 1.01
N VAL A 138 12.55 3.23 -0.30
CA VAL A 138 13.89 3.50 -0.84
C VAL A 138 14.26 4.93 -0.47
N GLY A 139 15.19 5.07 0.49
CA GLY A 139 15.51 6.36 1.15
C GLY A 139 15.59 6.26 2.68
N GLY A 140 15.16 5.14 3.26
CA GLY A 140 15.31 4.87 4.70
C GLY A 140 14.14 5.34 5.58
N TYR A 141 13.08 5.87 4.96
CA TYR A 141 11.86 6.25 5.67
C TYR A 141 10.94 5.05 5.88
N ARG A 142 10.34 5.00 7.06
CA ARG A 142 9.44 3.92 7.48
C ARG A 142 8.11 4.50 7.95
N TYR A 143 7.01 3.90 7.48
CA TYR A 143 5.65 4.31 7.80
C TYR A 143 4.81 3.13 8.26
N ASN A 144 3.93 3.34 9.23
CA ASN A 144 3.09 2.28 9.79
C ASN A 144 1.61 2.63 9.67
N TYR A 145 0.79 1.67 9.25
CA TYR A 145 -0.65 1.85 9.08
C TYR A 145 -1.42 0.68 9.65
N ASN A 146 -2.53 0.98 10.32
CA ASN A 146 -3.57 0.00 10.63
C ASN A 146 -4.72 0.23 9.65
N MET A 147 -5.21 -0.84 9.02
CA MET A 147 -6.27 -0.74 8.02
C MET A 147 -7.34 -1.81 8.23
N ILE A 148 -8.56 -1.50 7.81
CA ILE A 148 -9.71 -2.39 7.89
C ILE A 148 -10.19 -2.68 6.47
N TYR A 149 -10.54 -3.94 6.22
CA TYR A 149 -11.09 -4.36 4.94
C TYR A 149 -12.47 -3.74 4.69
N ILE A 150 -12.71 -3.28 3.46
CA ILE A 150 -14.05 -2.90 2.96
C ILE A 150 -14.39 -3.78 1.74
N ASP A 151 -15.61 -4.29 1.75
CA ASP A 151 -16.20 -5.04 0.65
C ASP A 151 -16.60 -4.12 -0.54
N ASP A 152 -16.25 -4.50 -1.77
CA ASP A 152 -16.46 -3.71 -3.01
C ASP A 152 -17.95 -3.38 -3.21
N ASP A 153 -18.87 -4.30 -2.90
CA ASP A 153 -20.34 -4.10 -2.99
C ASP A 153 -20.84 -2.96 -2.11
N ASN A 154 -20.01 -2.58 -1.14
CA ASN A 154 -20.29 -1.59 -0.12
C ASN A 154 -19.51 -0.29 -0.29
N TYR A 155 -18.63 -0.22 -1.29
CA TYR A 155 -17.81 0.93 -1.64
C TYR A 155 -18.37 1.60 -2.90
N LYS A 156 -19.40 2.45 -2.73
CA LYS A 156 -19.76 3.43 -3.75
C LYS A 156 -18.98 4.72 -3.43
N LEU A 157 -18.01 5.06 -4.28
CA LEU A 157 -17.45 6.41 -4.35
C LEU A 157 -18.54 7.41 -4.78
#